data_AF-A0A3D4VRT2-F1
#
_entry.id   AF-A0A3D4VRT2-F1
#
_cell.length_a   1.000
_cell.length_b   1.000
_cell.length_c   1.000
_cell.angle_alpha   90.00
_cell.angle_beta   90.00
_cell.angle_gamma   90.00
#
_symmetry.space_group_name_H-M   'P 1'
#
loop_
_entity.id
_entity.type
_entity.pdbx_description
1 polymer ?
#
loop_
_entity_poly.entity_id
_entity_poly.type
_entity_poly.pdbx_seq_one_letter_code
_entity_poly.pdbx_strand_id
1 'polypeptide(L)' 'MRKPLSDGFTREIVAVSFGADGKRIERDFDTIPENEKQEMRIRNNQRALKAAGYVKVDDFAAK' A
#
# COMPACT_ATOMS: atom_id res chain seq x y z
N MET A 1 14.32 19.20 -0.16
CA MET A 1 13.68 19.49 1.15
C MET A 1 12.24 19.92 0.90
N ARG A 2 11.24 19.15 1.36
CA ARG A 2 9.83 19.60 1.31
C ARG A 2 9.61 20.64 2.42
N LYS A 3 8.86 21.70 2.11
CA LYS A 3 8.55 22.81 3.03
C LYS A 3 7.87 22.30 4.30
N PRO A 4 8.09 22.93 5.46
CA PRO A 4 7.40 22.58 6.70
C PRO A 4 5.90 22.87 6.54
N LEU A 5 5.08 21.89 6.95
CA LEU A 5 3.64 22.05 7.05
C LEU A 5 3.38 22.96 8.25
N SER A 6 3.24 24.26 7.98
CA SER A 6 2.74 25.21 8.96
C SER A 6 1.28 24.88 9.25
N ASP A 7 0.98 24.75 10.54
CA ASP A 7 -0.33 24.51 11.17
C ASP A 7 -0.64 23.03 11.48
N GLY A 8 0.09 22.51 12.46
CA GLY A 8 -0.50 21.76 13.59
C GLY A 8 -0.76 20.26 13.41
N PHE A 9 -0.56 19.68 12.23
CA PHE A 9 -0.68 18.23 12.05
C PHE A 9 0.52 17.67 11.28
N THR A 10 1.54 17.21 12.00
CA THR A 10 2.46 16.20 11.47
C THR A 10 1.70 14.88 11.41
N ARG A 11 0.86 14.69 10.39
CA ARG A 11 0.28 13.37 10.12
C ARG A 11 1.42 12.50 9.61
N GLU A 12 2.09 11.80 10.53
CA GLU A 12 2.92 10.65 10.19
C GLU A 12 2.05 9.68 9.39
N ILE A 13 2.40 9.49 8.12
CA ILE A 13 1.69 8.52 7.28
C ILE A 13 2.27 7.16 7.66
N VAL A 14 1.50 6.38 8.41
CA VAL A 14 1.90 5.02 8.80
C VAL A 14 1.41 4.04 7.75
N ALA A 15 2.33 3.27 7.19
CA ALA A 15 2.02 2.14 6.33
C ALA A 15 1.70 0.92 7.20
N VAL A 16 0.48 0.42 7.09
CA VAL A 16 0.02 -0.76 7.85
C VAL A 16 -0.04 -1.97 6.92
N SER A 17 0.61 -3.05 7.31
CA SER A 17 0.53 -4.36 6.64
C SER A 17 0.34 -5.49 7.68
N PHE A 18 0.15 -6.72 7.19
CA PHE A 18 0.03 -7.91 8.03
C PHE A 18 1.07 -8.95 7.60
N GLY A 19 1.79 -9.49 8.58
CA GLY A 19 2.74 -10.59 8.40
C GLY A 19 2.05 -11.91 8.08
N ALA A 20 2.85 -12.92 7.71
CA ALA A 20 2.35 -14.28 7.46
C ALA A 20 1.75 -14.94 8.72
N ASP A 21 2.17 -14.49 9.91
CA ASP A 21 1.64 -14.89 11.21
C ASP A 21 0.37 -14.11 11.62
N GLY A 22 -0.16 -13.26 10.72
CA GLY A 22 -1.33 -12.42 10.98
C GLY A 22 -1.06 -11.21 11.88
N LYS A 23 0.18 -10.98 12.32
CA LYS A 23 0.51 -9.82 13.13
C LYS A 23 0.54 -8.55 12.28
N ARG A 24 0.05 -7.47 12.88
CA ARG A 24 0.10 -6.13 12.29
C ARG A 24 1.54 -5.62 12.30
N ILE A 25 1.98 -5.13 11.15
CA ILE A 25 3.29 -4.51 10.95
C ILE A 25 3.03 -3.04 10.61
N GLU A 26 3.65 -2.15 11.37
CA GLU A 26 3.55 -0.70 11.18
C GLU A 26 4.92 -0.15 10.86
N ARG A 27 5.00 0.69 9.83
CA ARG A 27 6.22 1.39 9.44
C ARG A 27 5.87 2.81 9.01
N ASP A 28 6.76 3.75 9.30
CA ASP A 28 6.67 5.08 8.72
C ASP A 28 6.80 4.99 7.20
N PHE A 29 5.78 5.48 6.47
CA PHE A 29 5.73 5.42 5.02
C PHE A 29 6.89 6.14 4.36
N ASP A 30 7.45 7.17 4.98
CA ASP A 30 8.57 7.93 4.41
C ASP A 30 9.89 7.14 4.45
N THR A 31 10.03 6.23 5.41
CA THR A 31 11.22 5.37 5.56
C THR A 31 11.25 4.16 4.62
N ILE A 32 10.12 3.83 4.00
CA ILE A 32 10.02 2.67 3.11
C ILE A 32 10.74 2.97 1.78
N PRO A 33 11.54 2.03 1.23
CA PRO A 33 12.13 2.18 -0.10
C PRO A 33 11.06 2.35 -1.20
N GLU A 34 11.30 3.22 -2.20
CA GLU A 34 10.28 3.54 -3.21
C GLU A 34 9.84 2.33 -4.05
N ASN A 35 10.75 1.40 -4.34
CA ASN A 35 10.41 0.13 -5.01
C ASN A 35 9.40 -0.68 -4.19
N GLU A 36 9.58 -0.74 -2.87
CA GLU A 36 8.65 -1.41 -1.98
C GLU A 36 7.31 -0.67 -1.90
N LYS A 37 7.32 0.68 -1.88
CA LYS A 37 6.07 1.48 -1.96
C LYS A 37 5.30 1.18 -3.25
N GLN A 38 6.00 1.03 -4.38
CA GLN A 38 5.39 0.69 -5.66
C GLN A 38 4.73 -0.69 -5.61
N GLU A 39 5.39 -1.70 -5.06
CA GLU A 39 4.81 -3.03 -4.88
C GLU A 39 3.57 -3.01 -3.98
N MET A 40 3.62 -2.25 -2.88
CA MET A 40 2.47 -2.07 -1.98
C MET A 40 1.28 -1.44 -2.70
N ARG A 41 1.51 -0.40 -3.53
CA ARG A 41 0.47 0.24 -4.35
C ARG A 41 -0.17 -0.75 -5.33
N ILE A 42 0.65 -1.53 -6.05
CA ILE A 42 0.16 -2.55 -6.99
C ILE A 42 -0.71 -3.57 -6.27
N ARG A 43 -0.22 -4.12 -5.14
CA ARG A 43 -0.93 -5.12 -4.36
C ARG A 43 -2.26 -4.60 -3.81
N ASN A 44 -2.27 -3.37 -3.28
CA ASN A 44 -3.49 -2.75 -2.76
C ASN A 44 -4.52 -2.52 -3.85
N ASN A 45 -4.10 -2.05 -5.03
CA ASN A 45 -4.99 -1.85 -6.17
C ASN A 45 -5.60 -3.18 -6.63
N GLN A 46 -4.77 -4.23 -6.77
CA GLN A 46 -5.25 -5.57 -7.12
C GLN A 46 -6.27 -6.12 -6.12
N ARG A 47 -6.02 -5.94 -4.80
CA ARG A 47 -6.97 -6.35 -3.75
C ARG A 47 -8.28 -5.59 -3.85
N ALA A 48 -8.24 -4.27 -4.08
CA ALA A 48 -9.42 -3.44 -4.23
C ALA A 48 -10.25 -3.86 -5.46
N LEU A 49 -9.59 -4.06 -6.60
CA LEU A 49 -10.24 -4.52 -7.84
C LEU A 49 -10.89 -5.90 -7.65
N LYS A 50 -10.17 -6.85 -7.03
CA LYS A 50 -10.72 -8.18 -6.73
C LYS A 50 -11.91 -8.11 -5.78
N ALA A 51 -11.84 -7.30 -4.73
CA ALA A 51 -12.94 -7.11 -3.78
C ALA A 51 -14.17 -6.46 -4.43
N ALA A 52 -13.97 -5.60 -5.41
CA ALA A 52 -15.03 -5.00 -6.21
C ALA A 52 -15.56 -5.94 -7.33
N GLY A 53 -15.06 -7.17 -7.44
CA GLY A 53 -15.52 -8.16 -8.41
C GLY A 53 -14.87 -8.07 -9.80
N TYR A 54 -13.87 -7.21 -9.98
CA TYR A 54 -13.11 -7.17 -11.23
C TYR A 54 -12.18 -8.38 -11.33
N VAL A 55 -12.16 -9.00 -12.51
CA VAL A 55 -11.27 -10.12 -12.84
C VAL A 55 -10.10 -9.57 -13.66
N LYS A 56 -8.87 -9.95 -13.28
CA LYS A 56 -7.69 -9.59 -14.05
C LYS A 56 -7.73 -10.37 -15.37
N VAL A 57 -7.58 -9.67 -16.49
CA VAL A 57 -7.74 -10.26 -17.84
C VAL A 57 -6.75 -11.41 -18.09
N ASP A 58 -5.55 -11.36 -17.51
CA ASP A 58 -4.55 -12.43 -17.63
C ASP A 58 -5.05 -13.79 -17.07
N ASP A 59 -5.87 -13.77 -16.00
CA ASP A 59 -6.43 -14.99 -15.39
C ASP A 59 -7.66 -15.49 -16.17
N PHE A 60 -8.27 -14.64 -17.01
CA PHE A 60 -9.43 -14.98 -17.84
C PHE A 60 -9.01 -15.64 -19.16
N ALA A 61 -7.90 -15.20 -19.75
CA ALA A 61 -7.36 -15.77 -20.99
C ALA A 61 -6.68 -17.15 -20.82
N ALA A 62 -6.44 -17.59 -19.58
CA ALA A 62 -5.88 -18.90 -19.24
C ALA A 62 -6.95 -19.97 -18.93
N LYS A 63 -8.24 -19.67 -19.11
CA LYS A 63 -9.36 -20.60 -19.03
C LYS A 63 -9.99 -20.81 -20.41
#